data_AF-A0A6L3EX60-F1
#
_entry.id   AF-A0A6L3EX60-F1
#
_cell.length_a   1.000
_cell.length_b   1.000
_cell.length_c   1.000
_cell.angle_alpha   90.00
_cell.angle_beta   90.00
_cell.angle_gamma   90.00
#
_symmetry.space_group_name_H-M   'P 1'
#
loop_
_entity.id
_entity.type
_entity.pdbx_description
1 polymer ?
#
loop_
_entity_poly.entity_id
_entity_poly.type
_entity_poly.pdbx_seq_one_letter_code
_entity_poly.pdbx_strand_id
1 'polypeptide(L)'
;MQSLGQAKWVRWWQRWGAYGMAVVFTAVIFTLISRQYATFDTRSSDLDRFLQAFWNTVNGRFMYSTIEERTVLSGHFSPIFLLLVPLQFIWNDPRVYSLVQTIGFAVAGLFLYKIVTKKHAAIAPWFLLAFYLNPVLHTVALLELRRITFAVPFLAIGLYGLAEKRRWVTAVGFFLALLCKENVALIVVMVGIYLIAIERDWRWGSAFVALGIAWAGMVIFVINPLVDPRAVKVESAGQVYRGFNYFATWGTTLPEILGNILRQPFIAFQRAFDAESLQALWRVFLPVGIILPFLAPTWIALILPLLFLMLLSSNPTMHSLDSWYPTSLIPFMFAAIAVWLRDRDKKVAWAGTAVLLLFTLFTFRQESPLPLGKKFIPIRYEIIEHHKLAAE
;
A
#
# COMPACT_ATOMS: atom_id res chain seq x y z
N MET A 1 37.32 26.53 -13.98
CA MET A 1 36.79 25.23 -14.49
C MET A 1 36.04 24.40 -13.45
N GLN A 2 36.35 24.47 -12.14
CA GLN A 2 35.63 23.70 -11.09
C GLN A 2 34.16 24.13 -10.85
N SER A 3 33.81 25.41 -11.00
CA SER A 3 32.44 25.91 -10.79
C SER A 3 31.43 25.45 -11.86
N LEU A 4 31.88 25.29 -13.11
CA LEU A 4 31.06 24.80 -14.22
C LEU A 4 30.75 23.29 -14.09
N GLY A 5 31.68 22.52 -13.51
CA GLY A 5 31.49 21.10 -13.20
C GLY A 5 30.45 20.90 -12.10
N GLN A 6 30.58 21.61 -10.97
CA GLN A 6 29.61 21.53 -9.86
C GLN A 6 28.19 21.92 -10.30
N ALA A 7 28.05 22.97 -11.13
CA ALA A 7 26.75 23.38 -11.65
C ALA A 7 26.11 22.32 -12.57
N LYS A 8 26.90 21.55 -13.33
CA LYS A 8 26.39 20.45 -14.16
C LYS A 8 25.95 19.24 -13.33
N TRP A 9 26.76 18.84 -12.34
CA TRP A 9 26.43 17.73 -11.43
C TRP A 9 25.16 17.98 -10.63
N VAL A 10 24.97 19.19 -10.09
CA VAL A 10 23.76 19.57 -9.36
C VAL A 10 22.53 19.53 -10.26
N ARG A 11 22.62 20.05 -11.50
CA ARG A 11 21.51 19.98 -12.47
C ARG A 11 21.22 18.55 -12.91
N TRP A 12 22.24 17.71 -13.07
CA TRP A 12 22.07 16.30 -13.39
C TRP A 12 21.37 15.57 -12.25
N TRP A 13 21.82 15.75 -11.01
CA TRP A 13 21.21 15.14 -9.83
C TRP A 13 19.75 15.59 -9.64
N GLN A 14 19.46 16.87 -9.88
CA GLN A 14 18.09 17.41 -9.84
C GLN A 14 17.18 16.82 -10.93
N ARG A 15 17.73 16.39 -12.08
CA ARG A 15 16.97 15.78 -13.18
C ARG A 15 16.85 14.27 -13.08
N TRP A 16 17.94 13.58 -12.73
CA TRP A 16 18.10 12.14 -12.84
C TRP A 16 18.25 11.43 -11.50
N GLY A 17 18.63 12.14 -10.42
CA GLY A 17 18.89 11.54 -9.12
C GLY A 17 17.71 10.77 -8.55
N ALA A 18 16.49 11.31 -8.69
CA ALA A 18 15.26 10.63 -8.25
C ALA A 18 15.05 9.28 -8.97
N TYR A 19 15.30 9.24 -10.29
CA TYR A 19 15.21 8.00 -11.08
C TYR A 19 16.32 7.02 -10.72
N GLY A 20 17.54 7.50 -10.49
CA GLY A 20 18.65 6.68 -9.99
C GLY A 20 18.32 6.02 -8.66
N MET A 21 17.74 6.77 -7.71
CA MET A 21 17.29 6.25 -6.42
C MET A 21 16.18 5.19 -6.59
N ALA A 22 15.21 5.43 -7.48
CA ALA A 22 14.15 4.48 -7.79
C ALA A 22 14.70 3.17 -8.37
N VAL A 23 15.69 3.26 -9.28
CA VAL A 23 16.38 2.10 -9.86
C VAL A 23 17.17 1.34 -8.80
N VAL A 24 17.92 2.04 -7.94
CA VAL A 24 18.68 1.41 -6.85
C VAL A 24 17.75 0.70 -5.87
N PHE A 25 16.69 1.37 -5.42
CA PHE A 25 15.67 0.75 -4.55
C PHE A 25 15.10 -0.53 -5.19
N THR A 26 14.68 -0.44 -6.46
CA THR A 26 14.12 -1.58 -7.19
C THR A 26 15.13 -2.72 -7.30
N ALA A 27 16.38 -2.42 -7.67
CA ALA A 27 17.43 -3.42 -7.82
C ALA A 27 17.77 -4.12 -6.49
N VAL A 28 17.86 -3.37 -5.39
CA VAL A 28 18.13 -3.92 -4.05
C VAL A 28 17.01 -4.86 -3.63
N ILE A 29 15.76 -4.40 -3.68
CA ILE A 29 14.60 -5.20 -3.28
C ILE A 29 14.45 -6.43 -4.18
N PHE A 30 14.56 -6.28 -5.50
CA PHE A 30 14.44 -7.38 -6.45
C PHE A 30 15.56 -8.41 -6.28
N THR A 31 16.78 -7.98 -5.97
CA THR A 31 17.90 -8.89 -5.67
C THR A 31 17.58 -9.74 -4.43
N LEU A 32 17.07 -9.12 -3.36
CA LEU A 32 16.73 -9.83 -2.13
C LEU A 32 15.57 -10.81 -2.34
N ILE A 33 14.52 -10.41 -3.06
CA ILE A 33 13.41 -11.30 -3.43
C ILE A 33 13.92 -12.46 -4.28
N SER A 34 14.80 -12.20 -5.24
CA SER A 34 15.38 -13.25 -6.09
C SER A 34 16.22 -14.24 -5.29
N ARG A 35 16.90 -13.77 -4.24
CA ARG A 35 17.64 -14.62 -3.31
C ARG A 35 16.70 -15.43 -2.42
N GLN A 36 15.64 -14.84 -1.87
CA GLN A 36 14.60 -15.57 -1.10
C GLN A 36 13.94 -16.66 -1.95
N TYR A 37 13.67 -16.36 -3.21
CA TYR A 37 13.15 -17.36 -4.14
C TYR A 37 14.14 -18.51 -4.36
N ALA A 38 15.43 -18.20 -4.57
CA ALA A 38 16.47 -19.21 -4.76
C ALA A 38 16.82 -20.02 -3.50
N THR A 39 16.44 -19.54 -2.31
CA THR A 39 16.60 -20.26 -1.04
C THR A 39 15.33 -20.96 -0.59
N PHE A 40 14.27 -20.92 -1.40
CA PHE A 40 12.93 -21.42 -1.06
C PHE A 40 12.34 -20.79 0.21
N ASP A 41 12.87 -19.64 0.67
CA ASP A 41 12.36 -18.86 1.81
C ASP A 41 11.23 -17.90 1.36
N THR A 42 10.40 -18.36 0.43
CA THR A 42 9.18 -17.67 0.01
C THR A 42 8.00 -18.23 0.76
N ARG A 43 7.20 -17.35 1.37
CA ARG A 43 5.88 -17.72 1.87
C ARG A 43 4.99 -18.02 0.66
N SER A 44 4.47 -19.24 0.59
CA SER A 44 3.86 -19.80 -0.63
C SER A 44 2.35 -19.58 -0.74
N SER A 45 1.64 -19.32 0.35
CA SER A 45 0.18 -19.45 0.35
C SER A 45 -0.54 -18.46 -0.56
N ASP A 46 -0.09 -17.19 -0.62
CA ASP A 46 -0.72 -16.16 -1.45
C ASP A 46 -0.11 -16.09 -2.85
N LEU A 47 1.21 -16.22 -2.95
CA LEU A 47 1.91 -16.20 -4.23
C LEU A 47 1.45 -17.36 -5.13
N ASP A 48 1.43 -18.59 -4.60
CA ASP A 48 1.18 -19.79 -5.40
C ASP A 48 -0.24 -19.81 -5.95
N ARG A 49 -1.23 -19.38 -5.15
CA ARG A 49 -2.62 -19.28 -5.64
C ARG A 49 -2.75 -18.28 -6.79
N PHE A 50 -2.01 -17.17 -6.79
CA PHE A 50 -2.06 -16.19 -7.88
C PHE A 50 -1.36 -16.72 -9.12
N LEU A 51 -0.16 -17.30 -8.97
CA LEU A 51 0.57 -17.89 -10.08
C LEU A 51 -0.25 -18.99 -10.76
N GLN A 52 -0.85 -19.87 -9.95
CA GLN A 52 -1.73 -20.92 -10.44
C GLN A 52 -2.96 -20.34 -11.13
N ALA A 53 -3.57 -19.27 -10.59
CA ALA A 53 -4.70 -18.60 -11.22
C ALA A 53 -4.36 -17.95 -12.57
N PHE A 54 -3.18 -17.34 -12.68
CA PHE A 54 -2.71 -16.78 -13.94
C PHE A 54 -2.49 -17.89 -14.98
N TRP A 55 -1.85 -19.00 -14.57
CA TRP A 55 -1.61 -20.15 -15.44
C TRP A 55 -2.91 -20.80 -15.89
N ASN A 56 -3.84 -21.01 -14.95
CA ASN A 56 -5.16 -21.54 -15.24
C ASN A 56 -5.95 -20.63 -16.18
N THR A 57 -5.81 -19.31 -16.09
CA THR A 57 -6.49 -18.36 -16.98
C THR A 57 -6.07 -18.56 -18.43
N VAL A 58 -4.75 -18.75 -18.67
CA VAL A 58 -4.22 -19.07 -20.00
C VAL A 58 -4.71 -20.44 -20.50
N ASN A 59 -4.93 -21.38 -19.59
CA ASN A 59 -5.40 -22.75 -19.89
C ASN A 59 -6.93 -22.93 -19.80
N GLY A 60 -7.70 -21.84 -19.96
CA GLY A 60 -9.17 -21.89 -20.08
C GLY A 60 -9.95 -21.93 -18.74
N ARG A 61 -9.27 -21.90 -17.60
CA ARG A 61 -9.88 -21.81 -16.25
C ARG A 61 -9.67 -20.41 -15.66
N PHE A 62 -10.53 -19.48 -16.07
CA PHE A 62 -10.43 -18.06 -15.74
C PHE A 62 -10.22 -17.78 -14.23
N MET A 63 -9.04 -17.24 -13.90
CA MET A 63 -8.60 -16.81 -12.56
C MET A 63 -8.83 -17.85 -11.45
N TYR A 64 -8.86 -19.14 -11.79
CA TYR A 64 -9.18 -20.22 -10.86
C TYR A 64 -7.94 -20.74 -10.13
N SER A 65 -8.03 -21.01 -8.83
CA SER A 65 -7.00 -21.72 -8.07
C SER A 65 -7.57 -22.98 -7.43
N THR A 66 -6.89 -24.11 -7.60
CA THR A 66 -7.21 -25.37 -6.89
C THR A 66 -6.81 -25.31 -5.42
N ILE A 67 -5.89 -24.41 -5.03
CA ILE A 67 -5.50 -24.21 -3.63
C ILE A 67 -6.68 -23.66 -2.82
N GLU A 68 -7.47 -22.78 -3.42
CA GLU A 68 -8.69 -22.25 -2.80
C GLU A 68 -9.99 -22.92 -3.25
N GLU A 69 -9.89 -23.79 -4.25
CA GLU A 69 -11.00 -24.42 -4.97
C GLU A 69 -12.02 -23.42 -5.57
N ARG A 70 -11.58 -22.20 -5.86
CA ARG A 70 -12.40 -21.09 -6.39
C ARG A 70 -11.53 -20.10 -7.16
N THR A 71 -12.17 -19.11 -7.77
CA THR A 71 -11.41 -18.01 -8.37
C THR A 71 -10.79 -17.10 -7.31
N VAL A 72 -9.56 -16.62 -7.56
CA VAL A 72 -8.86 -15.65 -6.70
C VAL A 72 -9.51 -14.27 -6.68
N LEU A 73 -10.53 -14.04 -7.52
CA LEU A 73 -11.40 -12.87 -7.47
C LEU A 73 -12.55 -13.02 -6.46
N SER A 74 -12.78 -14.24 -5.94
CA SER A 74 -13.70 -14.47 -4.83
C SER A 74 -13.12 -13.90 -3.53
N GLY A 75 -13.96 -13.26 -2.73
CA GLY A 75 -13.61 -12.74 -1.40
C GLY A 75 -12.78 -11.45 -1.43
N HIS A 76 -11.99 -11.22 -2.49
CA HIS A 76 -11.26 -9.98 -2.75
C HIS A 76 -11.27 -9.64 -4.24
N PHE A 77 -12.12 -8.70 -4.62
CA PHE A 77 -12.28 -8.32 -6.02
C PHE A 77 -11.12 -7.42 -6.46
N SER A 78 -10.26 -7.98 -7.31
CA SER A 78 -8.98 -7.37 -7.74
C SER A 78 -8.73 -7.54 -9.24
N PRO A 79 -9.62 -7.00 -10.11
CA PRO A 79 -9.54 -7.18 -11.56
C PRO A 79 -8.22 -6.70 -12.19
N ILE A 80 -7.48 -5.79 -11.54
CA ILE A 80 -6.17 -5.34 -12.03
C ILE A 80 -5.18 -6.49 -12.23
N PHE A 81 -5.36 -7.61 -11.50
CA PHE A 81 -4.50 -8.79 -11.60
C PHE A 81 -4.59 -9.46 -12.97
N LEU A 82 -5.65 -9.22 -13.75
CA LEU A 82 -5.74 -9.69 -15.14
C LEU A 82 -4.64 -9.09 -16.03
N LEU A 83 -4.17 -7.87 -15.71
CA LEU A 83 -3.06 -7.25 -16.45
C LEU A 83 -1.72 -7.96 -16.19
N LEU A 84 -1.64 -8.81 -15.18
CA LEU A 84 -0.46 -9.60 -14.87
C LEU A 84 -0.42 -10.92 -15.65
N VAL A 85 -1.57 -11.44 -16.11
CA VAL A 85 -1.64 -12.70 -16.86
C VAL A 85 -0.74 -12.72 -18.10
N PRO A 86 -0.67 -11.67 -18.94
CA PRO A 86 0.22 -11.67 -20.10
C PRO A 86 1.71 -11.81 -19.77
N LEU A 87 2.14 -11.50 -18.53
CA LEU A 87 3.54 -11.61 -18.13
C LEU A 87 4.04 -13.06 -18.18
N GLN A 88 3.15 -14.05 -18.09
CA GLN A 88 3.51 -15.47 -18.24
C GLN A 88 4.15 -15.78 -19.60
N PHE A 89 3.78 -15.05 -20.65
CA PHE A 89 4.34 -15.26 -21.98
C PHE A 89 5.64 -14.48 -22.21
N ILE A 90 5.82 -13.37 -21.49
CA ILE A 90 7.00 -12.50 -21.63
C ILE A 90 8.15 -13.04 -20.79
N TRP A 91 7.86 -13.41 -19.54
CA TRP A 91 8.82 -13.95 -18.60
C TRP A 91 8.11 -14.95 -17.69
N ASN A 92 8.22 -16.23 -18.04
CA ASN A 92 7.64 -17.34 -17.28
C ASN A 92 8.44 -17.61 -15.99
N ASP A 93 8.46 -16.64 -15.08
CA ASP A 93 9.17 -16.69 -13.81
C ASP A 93 8.36 -15.96 -12.72
N PRO A 94 8.08 -16.59 -11.57
CA PRO A 94 7.33 -15.96 -10.48
C PRO A 94 7.89 -14.60 -10.00
N ARG A 95 9.20 -14.38 -10.13
CA ARG A 95 9.86 -13.16 -9.67
C ARG A 95 9.40 -11.93 -10.46
N VAL A 96 8.90 -12.09 -11.69
CA VAL A 96 8.43 -10.96 -12.51
C VAL A 96 7.30 -10.19 -11.83
N TYR A 97 6.40 -10.88 -11.11
CA TYR A 97 5.27 -10.23 -10.43
C TYR A 97 5.74 -9.39 -9.25
N SER A 98 6.73 -9.89 -8.50
CA SER A 98 7.36 -9.16 -7.41
C SER A 98 8.18 -7.97 -7.92
N LEU A 99 8.78 -8.08 -9.12
CA LEU A 99 9.41 -6.95 -9.79
C LEU A 99 8.39 -5.85 -10.13
N VAL A 100 7.25 -6.21 -10.72
CA VAL A 100 6.18 -5.23 -11.02
C VAL A 100 5.65 -4.55 -9.75
N GLN A 101 5.42 -5.32 -8.67
CA GLN A 101 5.07 -4.77 -7.36
C GLN A 101 6.12 -3.75 -6.87
N THR A 102 7.40 -4.10 -6.95
CA THR A 102 8.52 -3.26 -6.51
C THR A 102 8.64 -1.98 -7.34
N ILE A 103 8.48 -2.08 -8.66
CA ILE A 103 8.42 -0.92 -9.56
C ILE A 103 7.24 -0.02 -9.17
N GLY A 104 6.09 -0.60 -8.79
CA GLY A 104 4.95 0.14 -8.27
C GLY A 104 5.30 1.00 -7.05
N PHE A 105 6.04 0.45 -6.07
CA PHE A 105 6.53 1.23 -4.93
C PHE A 105 7.52 2.32 -5.34
N ALA A 106 8.43 2.01 -6.26
CA ALA A 106 9.39 2.99 -6.78
C ALA A 106 8.65 4.17 -7.44
N VAL A 107 7.69 3.88 -8.31
CA VAL A 107 6.84 4.88 -8.99
C VAL A 107 6.04 5.71 -7.99
N ALA A 108 5.49 5.09 -6.94
CA ALA A 108 4.75 5.80 -5.90
C ALA A 108 5.61 6.90 -5.24
N GLY A 109 6.85 6.55 -4.86
CA GLY A 109 7.81 7.50 -4.31
C GLY A 109 8.07 8.68 -5.26
N LEU A 110 8.23 8.41 -6.56
CA LEU A 110 8.46 9.44 -7.58
C LEU A 110 7.28 10.42 -7.72
N PHE A 111 6.04 9.95 -7.65
CA PHE A 111 4.87 10.82 -7.70
C PHE A 111 4.75 11.71 -6.45
N LEU A 112 4.99 11.17 -5.27
CA LEU A 112 4.97 11.94 -4.03
C LEU A 112 6.12 12.95 -3.95
N TYR A 113 7.32 12.57 -4.43
CA TYR A 113 8.47 13.45 -4.59
C TYR A 113 8.17 14.71 -5.43
N LYS A 114 7.35 14.57 -6.48
CA LYS A 114 6.98 15.71 -7.35
C LYS A 114 6.21 16.80 -6.60
N ILE A 115 5.43 16.44 -5.57
CA ILE A 115 4.69 17.41 -4.74
C ILE A 115 5.67 18.36 -4.04
N VAL A 116 6.75 17.82 -3.45
CA VAL A 116 7.79 18.62 -2.77
C VAL A 116 8.63 19.42 -3.76
N THR A 117 8.97 18.80 -4.90
CA THR A 117 9.85 19.38 -5.93
C THR A 117 9.33 20.70 -6.49
N LYS A 118 8.00 20.86 -6.53
CA LYS A 118 7.34 22.06 -7.06
C LYS A 118 7.81 23.36 -6.40
N LYS A 119 8.11 23.33 -5.10
CA LYS A 119 8.62 24.50 -4.36
C LYS A 119 10.05 24.30 -3.84
N HIS A 120 10.40 23.08 -3.47
CA HIS A 120 11.64 22.76 -2.78
C HIS A 120 12.44 21.65 -3.48
N ALA A 121 12.85 21.88 -4.72
CA ALA A 121 13.59 20.91 -5.54
C ALA A 121 14.87 20.35 -4.88
N ALA A 122 15.55 21.14 -4.03
CA ALA A 122 16.74 20.69 -3.29
C ALA A 122 16.41 19.78 -2.08
N ILE A 123 15.20 19.87 -1.54
CA ILE A 123 14.73 19.11 -0.37
C ILE A 123 14.12 17.78 -0.82
N ALA A 124 13.44 17.79 -1.97
CA ALA A 124 12.69 16.65 -2.46
C ALA A 124 13.51 15.34 -2.50
N PRO A 125 14.80 15.29 -2.90
CA PRO A 125 15.54 14.02 -2.94
C PRO A 125 15.69 13.38 -1.56
N TRP A 126 15.82 14.19 -0.50
CA TRP A 126 15.90 13.73 0.88
C TRP A 126 14.56 13.17 1.38
N PHE A 127 13.45 13.80 0.98
CA PHE A 127 12.12 13.26 1.20
C PHE A 127 11.92 11.90 0.50
N LEU A 128 12.37 11.78 -0.77
CA LEU A 128 12.30 10.53 -1.51
C LEU A 128 13.19 9.44 -0.89
N LEU A 129 14.36 9.83 -0.38
CA LEU A 129 15.26 8.91 0.32
C LEU A 129 14.57 8.36 1.57
N ALA A 130 13.89 9.21 2.34
CA ALA A 130 13.12 8.75 3.49
C ALA A 130 11.98 7.78 3.10
N PHE A 131 11.34 8.00 1.95
CA PHE A 131 10.34 7.05 1.43
C PHE A 131 10.97 5.69 1.12
N TYR A 132 12.09 5.66 0.38
CA TYR A 132 12.76 4.42 0.00
C TYR A 132 13.58 3.75 1.11
N LEU A 133 13.81 4.43 2.24
CA LEU A 133 14.45 3.83 3.42
C LEU A 133 13.43 3.44 4.50
N ASN A 134 12.13 3.60 4.24
CA ASN A 134 11.10 3.31 5.21
C ASN A 134 11.02 1.78 5.50
N PRO A 135 11.24 1.32 6.75
CA PRO A 135 11.24 -0.10 7.08
C PRO A 135 9.87 -0.78 6.90
N VAL A 136 8.76 -0.04 6.99
CA VAL A 136 7.42 -0.58 6.69
C VAL A 136 7.33 -0.88 5.20
N LEU A 137 7.81 0.01 4.34
CA LEU A 137 7.88 -0.22 2.90
C LEU A 137 8.75 -1.44 2.58
N HIS A 138 9.90 -1.61 3.24
CA HIS A 138 10.78 -2.78 3.03
C HIS A 138 10.11 -4.08 3.44
N THR A 139 9.44 -4.08 4.59
CA THR A 139 8.71 -5.26 5.07
C THR A 139 7.66 -5.68 4.06
N VAL A 140 6.85 -4.74 3.57
CA VAL A 140 5.83 -5.02 2.54
C VAL A 140 6.46 -5.43 1.21
N ALA A 141 7.57 -4.81 0.81
CA ALA A 141 8.19 -5.07 -0.48
C ALA A 141 8.87 -6.46 -0.54
N LEU A 142 9.42 -6.94 0.58
CA LEU A 142 9.98 -8.29 0.72
C LEU A 142 8.95 -9.34 1.13
N LEU A 143 7.71 -8.94 1.42
CA LEU A 143 6.61 -9.88 1.53
C LEU A 143 6.18 -10.36 0.14
N GLU A 144 5.52 -11.50 0.12
CA GLU A 144 4.97 -12.12 -1.10
C GLU A 144 3.98 -11.21 -1.85
N LEU A 145 3.53 -11.65 -3.02
CA LEU A 145 2.64 -10.88 -3.88
C LEU A 145 1.30 -10.58 -3.18
N ARG A 146 0.96 -9.31 -2.99
CA ARG A 146 -0.28 -8.90 -2.30
C ARG A 146 -1.10 -7.92 -3.14
N ARG A 147 -2.40 -8.16 -3.27
CA ARG A 147 -3.32 -7.30 -4.06
C ARG A 147 -3.24 -5.81 -3.74
N ILE A 148 -3.15 -5.46 -2.45
CA ILE A 148 -3.13 -4.06 -2.01
C ILE A 148 -1.85 -3.31 -2.41
N THR A 149 -0.73 -3.99 -2.65
CA THR A 149 0.54 -3.34 -3.00
C THR A 149 0.46 -2.71 -4.39
N PHE A 150 -0.30 -3.33 -5.30
CA PHE A 150 -0.57 -2.79 -6.62
C PHE A 150 -1.41 -1.51 -6.59
N ALA A 151 -2.15 -1.26 -5.50
CA ALA A 151 -2.87 0.01 -5.34
C ALA A 151 -1.91 1.18 -5.09
N VAL A 152 -0.74 0.95 -4.46
CA VAL A 152 0.17 2.01 -4.00
C VAL A 152 0.63 3.00 -5.08
N PRO A 153 1.10 2.58 -6.28
CA PRO A 153 1.42 3.53 -7.34
C PRO A 153 0.21 4.37 -7.76
N PHE A 154 -0.98 3.78 -7.86
CA PHE A 154 -2.19 4.46 -8.30
C PHE A 154 -2.75 5.41 -7.23
N LEU A 155 -2.66 5.03 -5.95
CA LEU A 155 -2.94 5.90 -4.81
C LEU A 155 -2.01 7.12 -4.83
N ALA A 156 -0.71 6.92 -5.05
CA ALA A 156 0.25 8.02 -5.16
C ALA A 156 -0.01 8.93 -6.37
N ILE A 157 -0.41 8.39 -7.53
CA ILE A 157 -0.85 9.17 -8.69
C ILE A 157 -2.09 10.00 -8.34
N GLY A 158 -3.08 9.38 -7.69
CA GLY A 158 -4.32 10.04 -7.28
C GLY A 158 -4.05 11.19 -6.30
N LEU A 159 -3.19 10.96 -5.30
CA LEU A 159 -2.76 11.95 -4.32
C LEU A 159 -1.93 13.07 -4.95
N TYR A 160 -1.04 12.76 -5.87
CA TYR A 160 -0.33 13.78 -6.66
C TYR A 160 -1.30 14.64 -7.47
N GLY A 161 -2.26 14.02 -8.16
CA GLY A 161 -3.31 14.73 -8.88
C GLY A 161 -4.14 15.63 -7.96
N LEU A 162 -4.49 15.15 -6.77
CA LEU A 162 -5.22 15.91 -5.76
C LEU A 162 -4.42 17.13 -5.31
N ALA A 163 -3.13 16.94 -4.98
CA ALA A 163 -2.23 18.00 -4.52
C ALA A 163 -2.03 19.10 -5.57
N GLU A 164 -2.06 18.71 -6.85
CA GLU A 164 -1.91 19.59 -8.01
C GLU A 164 -3.24 20.12 -8.56
N LYS A 165 -4.37 19.81 -7.90
CA LYS A 165 -5.74 20.15 -8.36
C LYS A 165 -6.07 19.64 -9.77
N ARG A 166 -5.43 18.55 -10.20
CA ARG A 166 -5.63 17.88 -11.49
C ARG A 166 -6.67 16.77 -11.35
N ARG A 167 -7.95 17.14 -11.35
CA ARG A 167 -9.08 16.24 -11.08
C ARG A 167 -9.09 14.97 -11.91
N TRP A 168 -8.75 15.06 -13.19
CA TRP A 168 -8.66 13.90 -14.06
C TRP A 168 -7.57 12.90 -13.62
N VAL A 169 -6.39 13.41 -13.21
CA VAL A 169 -5.30 12.57 -12.69
C VAL A 169 -5.72 11.95 -11.35
N THR A 170 -6.41 12.71 -10.50
CA THR A 170 -7.01 12.20 -9.26
C THR A 170 -7.98 11.05 -9.55
N ALA A 171 -8.90 11.24 -10.50
CA ALA A 171 -9.91 10.26 -10.87
C ALA A 171 -9.30 8.99 -11.44
N VAL A 172 -8.38 9.10 -12.41
CA VAL A 172 -7.70 7.94 -13.00
C VAL A 172 -6.90 7.19 -11.94
N GLY A 173 -6.14 7.89 -11.09
CA GLY A 173 -5.34 7.25 -10.04
C GLY A 173 -6.21 6.47 -9.04
N PHE A 174 -7.26 7.09 -8.51
CA PHE A 174 -8.15 6.42 -7.55
C PHE A 174 -9.02 5.34 -8.18
N PHE A 175 -9.45 5.51 -9.43
CA PHE A 175 -10.16 4.46 -10.16
C PHE A 175 -9.29 3.22 -10.36
N LEU A 176 -8.05 3.38 -10.83
CA LEU A 176 -7.11 2.26 -10.96
C LEU A 176 -6.79 1.63 -9.60
N ALA A 177 -6.71 2.41 -8.53
CA ALA A 177 -6.54 1.88 -7.18
C ALA A 177 -7.74 1.04 -6.69
N LEU A 178 -8.98 1.40 -7.06
CA LEU A 178 -10.19 0.61 -6.77
C LEU A 178 -10.13 -0.78 -7.40
N LEU A 179 -9.60 -0.89 -8.62
CA LEU A 179 -9.43 -2.17 -9.32
C LEU A 179 -8.43 -3.12 -8.62
N CYS A 180 -7.64 -2.62 -7.66
CA CYS A 180 -6.68 -3.41 -6.93
C CYS A 180 -7.26 -4.09 -5.69
N LYS A 181 -8.16 -3.40 -4.96
CA LYS A 181 -8.77 -3.92 -3.73
C LYS A 181 -10.02 -3.15 -3.32
N GLU A 182 -11.02 -3.88 -2.85
CA GLU A 182 -12.33 -3.34 -2.50
C GLU A 182 -12.34 -2.33 -1.35
N ASN A 183 -11.46 -2.49 -0.36
CA ASN A 183 -11.37 -1.56 0.78
C ASN A 183 -10.83 -0.17 0.40
N VAL A 184 -10.26 0.00 -0.82
CA VAL A 184 -9.90 1.31 -1.36
C VAL A 184 -11.13 2.19 -1.58
N ALA A 185 -12.34 1.61 -1.70
CA ALA A 185 -13.59 2.37 -1.77
C ALA A 185 -13.75 3.39 -0.64
N LEU A 186 -13.35 3.04 0.58
CA LEU A 186 -13.44 3.96 1.72
C LEU A 186 -12.55 5.19 1.57
N ILE A 187 -11.36 5.00 1.00
CA ILE A 187 -10.45 6.10 0.65
C ILE A 187 -11.11 7.00 -0.40
N VAL A 188 -11.70 6.42 -1.45
CA VAL A 188 -12.34 7.16 -2.54
C VAL A 188 -13.51 8.00 -2.02
N VAL A 189 -14.33 7.44 -1.13
CA VAL A 189 -15.38 8.20 -0.43
C VAL A 189 -14.77 9.35 0.36
N MET A 190 -13.72 9.10 1.13
CA MET A 190 -13.08 10.14 1.96
C MET A 190 -12.43 11.25 1.13
N VAL A 191 -11.86 10.92 -0.03
CA VAL A 191 -11.38 11.90 -1.02
C VAL A 191 -12.54 12.74 -1.56
N GLY A 192 -13.69 12.10 -1.85
CA GLY A 192 -14.91 12.81 -2.24
C GLY A 192 -15.40 13.78 -1.16
N ILE A 193 -15.45 13.34 0.11
CA ILE A 193 -15.78 14.17 1.27
C ILE A 193 -14.80 15.34 1.41
N TYR A 194 -13.50 15.08 1.26
CA TYR A 194 -12.47 16.13 1.28
C TYR A 194 -12.71 17.18 0.20
N LEU A 195 -13.00 16.76 -1.04
CA LEU A 195 -13.29 17.67 -2.14
C LEU A 195 -14.53 18.54 -1.87
N ILE A 196 -15.58 17.97 -1.27
CA ILE A 196 -16.79 18.71 -0.87
C ILE A 196 -16.49 19.69 0.27
N ALA A 197 -15.97 19.20 1.39
CA ALA A 197 -15.89 19.95 2.64
C ALA A 197 -14.75 20.98 2.64
N ILE A 198 -13.59 20.59 2.09
CA ILE A 198 -12.35 21.39 2.14
C ILE A 198 -12.18 22.20 0.86
N GLU A 199 -12.34 21.57 -0.31
CA GLU A 199 -12.12 22.26 -1.59
C GLU A 199 -13.38 22.87 -2.22
N ARG A 200 -14.57 22.61 -1.64
CA ARG A 200 -15.88 23.10 -2.12
C ARG A 200 -16.20 22.70 -3.57
N ASP A 201 -15.61 21.61 -4.04
CA ASP A 201 -15.81 21.02 -5.37
C ASP A 201 -16.88 19.92 -5.30
N TRP A 202 -18.15 20.34 -5.24
CA TRP A 202 -19.29 19.45 -5.10
C TRP A 202 -19.43 18.47 -6.27
N ARG A 203 -19.09 18.91 -7.50
CA ARG A 203 -19.24 18.09 -8.71
C ARG A 203 -18.33 16.87 -8.66
N TRP A 204 -17.03 17.10 -8.47
CA TRP A 204 -16.09 15.99 -8.34
C TRP A 204 -16.28 15.26 -7.03
N GLY A 205 -16.47 15.98 -5.93
CA GLY A 205 -16.65 15.39 -4.62
C GLY A 205 -17.82 14.39 -4.55
N SER A 206 -19.00 14.76 -5.05
CA SER A 206 -20.16 13.86 -5.12
C SER A 206 -19.92 12.68 -6.06
N ALA A 207 -19.22 12.87 -7.18
CA ALA A 207 -18.87 11.78 -8.08
C ALA A 207 -17.94 10.75 -7.42
N PHE A 208 -16.95 11.18 -6.64
CA PHE A 208 -16.07 10.30 -5.88
C PHE A 208 -16.81 9.55 -4.77
N VAL A 209 -17.68 10.23 -4.01
CA VAL A 209 -18.53 9.57 -2.99
C VAL A 209 -19.41 8.50 -3.64
N ALA A 210 -20.11 8.85 -4.72
CA ALA A 210 -20.97 7.92 -5.43
C ALA A 210 -20.18 6.73 -5.99
N LEU A 211 -19.01 6.96 -6.60
CA LEU A 211 -18.13 5.91 -7.12
C LEU A 211 -17.68 4.94 -6.03
N GLY A 212 -17.22 5.46 -4.88
CA GLY A 212 -16.76 4.62 -3.77
C GLY A 212 -17.89 3.79 -3.17
N ILE A 213 -19.06 4.39 -2.93
CA ILE A 213 -20.24 3.67 -2.41
C ILE A 213 -20.72 2.61 -3.42
N ALA A 214 -20.85 2.98 -4.70
CA ALA A 214 -21.27 2.07 -5.76
C ALA A 214 -20.30 0.90 -5.91
N TRP A 215 -18.99 1.15 -5.87
CA TRP A 215 -17.98 0.10 -5.93
C TRP A 215 -18.07 -0.85 -4.73
N ALA A 216 -18.12 -0.33 -3.51
CA ALA A 216 -18.25 -1.14 -2.30
C ALA A 216 -19.53 -1.99 -2.33
N GLY A 217 -20.67 -1.39 -2.67
CA GLY A 217 -21.94 -2.09 -2.79
C GLY A 217 -21.94 -3.15 -3.88
N MET A 218 -21.41 -2.83 -5.06
CA MET A 218 -21.26 -3.77 -6.17
C MET A 218 -20.38 -4.96 -5.77
N VAL A 219 -19.22 -4.73 -5.15
CA VAL A 219 -18.33 -5.83 -4.75
C VAL A 219 -18.97 -6.71 -3.69
N ILE A 220 -19.50 -6.11 -2.62
CA ILE A 220 -20.03 -6.83 -1.46
C ILE A 220 -21.32 -7.59 -1.80
N PHE A 221 -22.27 -6.94 -2.49
CA PHE A 221 -23.63 -7.48 -2.65
C PHE A 221 -23.90 -8.11 -4.02
N VAL A 222 -23.05 -7.86 -5.04
CA VAL A 222 -23.25 -8.38 -6.40
C VAL A 222 -22.13 -9.33 -6.79
N ILE A 223 -20.89 -8.85 -6.81
CA ILE A 223 -19.76 -9.63 -7.35
C ILE A 223 -19.44 -10.84 -6.46
N ASN A 224 -19.24 -10.64 -5.15
CA ASN A 224 -18.87 -11.74 -4.26
C ASN A 224 -19.90 -12.88 -4.26
N PRO A 225 -21.23 -12.62 -4.17
CA PRO A 225 -22.24 -13.67 -4.27
C PRO A 225 -22.26 -14.41 -5.62
N LEU A 226 -22.01 -13.69 -6.73
CA LEU A 226 -21.98 -14.30 -8.08
C LEU A 226 -20.76 -15.20 -8.28
N VAL A 227 -19.61 -14.78 -7.72
CA VAL A 227 -18.31 -15.39 -7.97
C VAL A 227 -18.01 -16.56 -7.02
N ASP A 228 -18.65 -16.59 -5.85
CA ASP A 228 -18.56 -17.72 -4.91
C ASP A 228 -19.92 -18.12 -4.31
N PRO A 229 -20.80 -18.75 -5.11
CA PRO A 229 -22.10 -19.21 -4.64
C PRO A 229 -22.02 -20.29 -3.56
N ARG A 230 -20.85 -20.95 -3.39
CA ARG A 230 -20.61 -22.00 -2.39
C ARG A 230 -20.24 -21.41 -1.03
N ALA A 231 -19.49 -20.30 -0.97
CA ALA A 231 -19.25 -19.59 0.29
C ALA A 231 -20.56 -19.16 0.97
N VAL A 232 -21.53 -18.69 0.18
CA VAL A 232 -22.88 -18.33 0.67
C VAL A 232 -23.63 -19.53 1.27
N LYS A 233 -23.30 -20.77 0.86
CA LYS A 233 -23.96 -22.00 1.32
C LYS A 233 -23.24 -22.71 2.48
N VAL A 234 -21.93 -22.53 2.62
CA VAL A 234 -21.10 -23.17 3.67
C VAL A 234 -21.02 -22.31 4.94
N GLU A 235 -21.10 -20.99 4.83
CA GLU A 235 -21.21 -20.10 5.99
C GLU A 235 -22.66 -20.08 6.48
N SER A 236 -23.01 -21.03 7.36
CA SER A 236 -24.33 -21.28 7.97
C SER A 236 -24.96 -20.13 8.77
N ALA A 237 -24.49 -18.89 8.60
CA ALA A 237 -24.91 -17.70 9.34
C ALA A 237 -25.45 -16.55 8.44
N GLY A 238 -25.77 -16.82 7.17
CA GLY A 238 -26.29 -15.79 6.26
C GLY A 238 -25.27 -14.70 5.90
N GLN A 239 -23.98 -15.01 5.99
CA GLN A 239 -22.91 -14.06 5.65
C GLN A 239 -22.74 -13.94 4.12
N VAL A 240 -22.93 -12.72 3.62
CA VAL A 240 -22.83 -12.39 2.19
C VAL A 240 -21.38 -12.09 1.78
N TYR A 241 -20.51 -11.75 2.73
CA TYR A 241 -19.14 -11.31 2.47
C TYR A 241 -18.18 -11.73 3.58
N ARG A 242 -17.19 -12.56 3.24
CA ARG A 242 -16.17 -13.08 4.18
C ARG A 242 -15.40 -12.01 4.94
N GLY A 243 -15.29 -10.79 4.39
CA GLY A 243 -14.63 -9.68 5.08
C GLY A 243 -15.33 -9.28 6.38
N PHE A 244 -16.60 -9.65 6.59
CA PHE A 244 -17.30 -9.45 7.86
C PHE A 244 -16.78 -10.34 8.98
N ASN A 245 -16.15 -11.48 8.68
CA ASN A 245 -15.48 -12.30 9.69
C ASN A 245 -14.31 -11.56 10.37
N TYR A 246 -13.73 -10.55 9.72
CA TYR A 246 -12.76 -9.66 10.35
C TYR A 246 -13.37 -8.75 11.42
N PHE A 247 -14.69 -8.73 11.57
CA PHE A 247 -15.41 -7.92 12.54
C PHE A 247 -16.39 -8.76 13.37
N ALA A 248 -16.12 -10.06 13.51
CA ALA A 248 -16.98 -11.00 14.24
C ALA A 248 -17.27 -10.57 15.69
N THR A 249 -16.39 -9.78 16.32
CA THR A 249 -16.62 -9.17 17.64
C THR A 249 -17.74 -8.12 17.66
N TRP A 250 -18.06 -7.54 16.51
CA TRP A 250 -19.07 -6.49 16.34
C TRP A 250 -20.37 -7.00 15.74
N GLY A 251 -20.37 -8.19 15.13
CA GLY A 251 -21.54 -8.78 14.52
C GLY A 251 -21.19 -9.63 13.30
N THR A 252 -22.22 -10.21 12.70
CA THR A 252 -22.11 -11.11 11.53
C THR A 252 -22.58 -10.46 10.24
N THR A 253 -23.34 -9.36 10.33
CA THR A 253 -23.86 -8.61 9.19
C THR A 253 -23.42 -7.15 9.24
N LEU A 254 -23.39 -6.47 8.08
CA LEU A 254 -22.99 -5.05 8.03
C LEU A 254 -23.85 -4.14 8.92
N PRO A 255 -25.21 -4.23 8.97
CA PRO A 255 -26.01 -3.41 9.86
C PRO A 255 -25.75 -3.69 11.35
N GLU A 256 -25.46 -4.94 11.71
CA GLU A 256 -25.13 -5.34 13.06
C GLU A 256 -23.76 -4.76 13.48
N ILE A 257 -22.73 -4.95 12.64
CA ILE A 257 -21.37 -4.43 12.87
C ILE A 257 -21.42 -2.91 13.08
N LEU A 258 -22.04 -2.17 12.15
CA LEU A 258 -22.15 -0.72 12.24
C LEU A 258 -23.00 -0.30 13.44
N GLY A 259 -24.12 -0.98 13.67
CA GLY A 259 -25.02 -0.70 14.80
C GLY A 259 -24.33 -0.88 16.16
N ASN A 260 -23.53 -1.93 16.32
CA ASN A 260 -22.85 -2.23 17.58
C ASN A 260 -21.68 -1.27 17.83
N ILE A 261 -20.89 -0.93 16.80
CA ILE A 261 -19.85 0.09 16.90
C ILE A 261 -20.46 1.44 17.33
N LEU A 262 -21.59 1.84 16.75
CA LEU A 262 -22.26 3.11 17.06
C LEU A 262 -22.96 3.12 18.43
N ARG A 263 -23.49 1.98 18.88
CA ARG A 263 -24.10 1.84 20.22
C ARG A 263 -23.05 1.75 21.33
N GLN A 264 -21.83 1.32 21.02
CA GLN A 264 -20.75 1.11 21.99
C GLN A 264 -19.48 1.89 21.64
N PRO A 265 -19.55 3.23 21.48
CA PRO A 265 -18.43 4.03 20.98
C PRO A 265 -17.21 3.98 21.90
N PHE A 266 -17.41 3.85 23.22
CA PHE A 266 -16.32 3.75 24.18
C PHE A 266 -15.56 2.42 24.05
N ILE A 267 -16.27 1.30 23.82
CA ILE A 267 -15.65 -0.02 23.63
C ILE A 267 -14.91 -0.05 22.28
N ALA A 268 -15.50 0.52 21.22
CA ALA A 268 -14.82 0.69 19.94
C ALA A 268 -13.54 1.52 20.07
N PHE A 269 -13.58 2.61 20.84
CA PHE A 269 -12.40 3.41 21.12
C PHE A 269 -11.34 2.64 21.91
N GLN A 270 -11.72 1.91 22.97
CA GLN A 270 -10.80 1.09 23.75
C GLN A 270 -10.13 0.00 22.90
N ARG A 271 -10.90 -0.64 22.01
CA ARG A 271 -10.36 -1.62 21.08
C ARG A 271 -9.37 -0.98 20.11
N ALA A 272 -9.75 0.14 19.47
CA ALA A 272 -8.92 0.81 18.49
C ALA A 272 -7.60 1.39 19.05
N PHE A 273 -7.52 1.57 20.37
CA PHE A 273 -6.35 2.14 21.06
C PHE A 273 -5.89 1.26 22.23
N ASP A 274 -6.05 -0.06 22.11
CA ASP A 274 -5.45 -1.02 23.05
C ASP A 274 -3.91 -1.07 22.90
N ALA A 275 -3.24 -1.81 23.80
CA ALA A 275 -1.78 -1.86 23.83
C ALA A 275 -1.16 -2.34 22.50
N GLU A 276 -1.80 -3.32 21.84
CA GLU A 276 -1.36 -3.86 20.56
C GLU A 276 -1.53 -2.83 19.43
N SER A 277 -2.67 -2.15 19.38
CA SER A 277 -2.92 -1.04 18.44
C SER A 277 -1.94 0.11 18.62
N LEU A 278 -1.64 0.48 19.87
CA LEU A 278 -0.70 1.56 20.16
C LEU A 278 0.72 1.18 19.71
N GLN A 279 1.13 -0.07 19.93
CA GLN A 279 2.41 -0.57 19.42
C GLN A 279 2.44 -0.58 17.89
N ALA A 280 1.34 -0.97 17.24
CA ALA A 280 1.17 -0.95 15.80
C ALA A 280 1.29 0.47 15.22
N LEU A 281 0.58 1.43 15.83
CA LEU A 281 0.63 2.84 15.47
C LEU A 281 2.05 3.39 15.65
N TRP A 282 2.74 3.06 16.76
CA TRP A 282 4.14 3.44 16.93
C TRP A 282 5.02 2.91 15.81
N ARG A 283 4.89 1.63 15.45
CA ARG A 283 5.69 1.03 14.37
C ARG A 283 5.45 1.69 13.02
N VAL A 284 4.23 2.14 12.74
CA VAL A 284 3.85 2.74 11.44
C VAL A 284 4.18 4.23 11.39
N PHE A 285 3.95 4.99 12.48
CA PHE A 285 4.14 6.44 12.51
C PHE A 285 5.56 6.86 12.90
N LEU A 286 6.30 6.05 13.67
CA LEU A 286 7.67 6.37 14.06
C LEU A 286 8.60 6.58 12.86
N PRO A 287 8.61 5.73 11.82
CA PRO A 287 9.49 5.91 10.66
C PRO A 287 9.21 7.14 9.81
N VAL A 288 8.04 7.76 9.99
CA VAL A 288 7.62 8.98 9.28
C VAL A 288 7.69 10.23 10.17
N GLY A 289 8.35 10.14 11.33
CA GLY A 289 8.57 11.27 12.23
C GLY A 289 7.42 11.58 13.20
N ILE A 290 6.53 10.60 13.45
CA ILE A 290 5.38 10.62 14.38
C ILE A 290 4.38 11.74 14.07
N ILE A 291 4.76 12.99 14.32
CA ILE A 291 3.94 14.19 14.25
C ILE A 291 3.83 14.69 12.79
N LEU A 292 4.85 14.46 11.95
CA LEU A 292 4.91 15.07 10.62
C LEU A 292 3.67 14.83 9.73
N PRO A 293 3.09 13.62 9.65
CA PRO A 293 1.86 13.41 8.87
C PRO A 293 0.67 14.23 9.39
N PHE A 294 0.60 14.47 10.70
CA PHE A 294 -0.50 15.21 11.33
C PHE A 294 -0.40 16.73 11.12
N LEU A 295 0.73 17.24 10.64
CA LEU A 295 0.89 18.66 10.33
C LEU A 295 0.11 19.11 9.08
N ALA A 296 -0.42 18.16 8.29
CA ALA A 296 -1.45 18.38 7.30
C ALA A 296 -2.73 17.60 7.68
N PRO A 297 -3.52 18.07 8.67
CA PRO A 297 -4.60 17.30 9.28
C PRO A 297 -5.68 16.89 8.27
N THR A 298 -5.98 17.74 7.29
CA THR A 298 -6.97 17.43 6.24
C THR A 298 -6.49 16.34 5.28
N TRP A 299 -5.18 16.15 5.12
CA TRP A 299 -4.59 15.11 4.28
C TRP A 299 -4.46 13.78 5.00
N ILE A 300 -4.00 13.78 6.26
CA ILE A 300 -3.96 12.55 7.05
C ILE A 300 -5.37 12.01 7.35
N ALA A 301 -6.38 12.88 7.41
CA ALA A 301 -7.77 12.48 7.56
C ALA A 301 -8.26 11.53 6.46
N LEU A 302 -7.64 11.55 5.26
CA LEU A 302 -8.01 10.69 4.13
C LEU A 302 -7.86 9.19 4.42
N ILE A 303 -6.97 8.81 5.35
CA ILE A 303 -6.78 7.39 5.73
C ILE A 303 -7.57 6.95 6.95
N LEU A 304 -8.23 7.87 7.66
CA LEU A 304 -8.91 7.53 8.91
C LEU A 304 -9.90 6.38 8.77
N PRO A 305 -10.78 6.34 7.74
CA PRO A 305 -11.73 5.23 7.61
C PRO A 305 -11.03 3.86 7.51
N LEU A 306 -9.90 3.81 6.79
CA LEU A 306 -9.16 2.57 6.61
C LEU A 306 -8.37 2.20 7.87
N LEU A 307 -7.77 3.19 8.53
CA LEU A 307 -7.05 2.99 9.78
C LEU A 307 -8.00 2.47 10.87
N PHE A 308 -9.17 3.10 11.06
CA PHE A 308 -10.18 2.61 12.00
C PHE A 308 -10.68 1.22 11.64
N LEU A 309 -10.91 0.95 10.36
CA LEU A 309 -11.29 -0.39 9.91
C LEU A 309 -10.24 -1.43 10.31
N MET A 310 -8.95 -1.12 10.20
CA MET A 310 -7.88 -2.01 10.65
C MET A 310 -7.84 -2.17 12.17
N LEU A 311 -7.90 -1.07 12.92
CA LEU A 311 -7.82 -1.05 14.40
C LEU A 311 -9.08 -1.59 15.10
N LEU A 312 -10.20 -1.74 14.41
CA LEU A 312 -11.41 -2.35 14.95
C LEU A 312 -11.53 -3.84 14.61
N SER A 313 -10.60 -4.37 13.83
CA SER A 313 -10.64 -5.76 13.35
C SER A 313 -10.47 -6.76 14.49
N SER A 314 -11.24 -7.86 14.44
CA SER A 314 -11.07 -9.07 15.25
C SER A 314 -9.89 -9.92 14.78
N ASN A 315 -9.35 -9.69 13.56
CA ASN A 315 -8.15 -10.37 13.09
C ASN A 315 -6.88 -9.73 13.68
N PRO A 316 -6.05 -10.50 14.41
CA PRO A 316 -4.88 -9.96 15.10
C PRO A 316 -3.88 -9.28 14.17
N THR A 317 -3.54 -9.89 13.03
CA THR A 317 -2.56 -9.33 12.09
C THR A 317 -3.03 -8.01 11.47
N MET A 318 -4.33 -7.87 11.25
CA MET A 318 -4.93 -6.64 10.75
C MET A 318 -4.98 -5.55 11.82
N HIS A 319 -5.35 -5.95 13.03
CA HIS A 319 -5.42 -5.09 14.22
C HIS A 319 -4.05 -4.51 14.59
N SER A 320 -3.01 -5.35 14.57
CA SER A 320 -1.62 -4.97 14.86
C SER A 320 -0.92 -4.26 13.70
N LEU A 321 -1.61 -3.97 12.59
CA LEU A 321 -1.02 -3.42 11.36
C LEU A 321 0.23 -4.19 10.91
N ASP A 322 0.22 -5.51 11.08
CA ASP A 322 1.31 -6.39 10.69
C ASP A 322 1.30 -6.71 9.20
N SER A 323 2.38 -7.34 8.74
CA SER A 323 2.49 -7.87 7.38
C SER A 323 2.25 -6.80 6.30
N TRP A 324 1.20 -6.94 5.48
CA TRP A 324 0.87 -6.02 4.38
C TRP A 324 -0.25 -5.04 4.72
N TYR A 325 -0.83 -5.06 5.92
CA TYR A 325 -1.92 -4.14 6.26
C TYR A 325 -1.54 -2.65 6.21
N PRO A 326 -0.34 -2.20 6.64
CA PRO A 326 -0.02 -0.78 6.61
C PRO A 326 0.31 -0.24 5.20
N THR A 327 0.38 -1.11 4.18
CA THR A 327 0.74 -0.77 2.78
C THR A 327 0.00 0.45 2.25
N SER A 328 -1.31 0.49 2.45
CA SER A 328 -2.18 1.57 1.97
C SER A 328 -2.08 2.85 2.80
N LEU A 329 -1.50 2.80 4.01
CA LEU A 329 -1.29 3.98 4.86
C LEU A 329 -0.07 4.80 4.39
N ILE A 330 0.98 4.11 3.93
CA ILE A 330 2.26 4.70 3.50
C ILE A 330 2.09 5.88 2.53
N PRO A 331 1.41 5.73 1.36
CA PRO A 331 1.35 6.82 0.39
C PRO A 331 0.65 8.08 0.94
N PHE A 332 -0.31 7.93 1.85
CA PHE A 332 -1.03 9.06 2.45
C PHE A 332 -0.23 9.76 3.53
N MET A 333 0.47 9.01 4.39
CA MET A 333 1.37 9.62 5.38
C MET A 333 2.44 10.46 4.67
N PHE A 334 3.04 9.93 3.61
CA PHE A 334 4.02 10.67 2.82
C PHE A 334 3.39 11.80 2.00
N ALA A 335 2.18 11.66 1.47
CA ALA A 335 1.47 12.76 0.80
C ALA A 335 1.15 13.92 1.76
N ALA A 336 0.69 13.62 2.97
CA ALA A 336 0.43 14.61 4.00
C ALA A 336 1.70 15.39 4.37
N ILE A 337 2.82 14.67 4.58
CA ILE A 337 4.13 15.29 4.80
C ILE A 337 4.54 16.13 3.59
N ALA A 338 4.42 15.61 2.36
CA ALA A 338 4.82 16.30 1.15
C ALA A 338 4.07 17.63 0.95
N VAL A 339 2.76 17.63 1.18
CA VAL A 339 1.92 18.82 1.11
C VAL A 339 2.30 19.82 2.19
N TRP A 340 2.48 19.37 3.44
CA TRP A 340 2.95 20.26 4.50
C TRP A 340 4.30 20.88 4.16
N LEU A 341 5.29 20.08 3.74
CA LEU A 341 6.63 20.58 3.34
C LEU A 341 6.54 21.61 2.21
N ARG A 342 5.73 21.35 1.18
CA ARG A 342 5.49 22.27 0.07
C ARG A 342 4.90 23.59 0.56
N ASP A 343 4.00 23.57 1.54
CA ASP A 343 3.28 24.77 1.95
C ASP A 343 4.09 25.64 2.94
N ARG A 344 5.20 25.13 3.49
CA ARG A 344 6.11 25.89 4.39
C ARG A 344 7.25 26.60 3.65
N ASP A 345 7.93 27.51 4.36
CA ASP A 345 9.15 28.14 3.89
C ASP A 345 10.32 27.13 3.89
N LYS A 346 11.42 27.51 3.23
CA LYS A 346 12.55 26.62 2.99
C LYS A 346 13.23 26.15 4.29
N LYS A 347 13.31 26.98 5.34
CA LYS A 347 13.98 26.60 6.60
C LYS A 347 13.17 25.54 7.33
N VAL A 348 11.87 25.75 7.46
CA VAL A 348 10.96 24.79 8.10
C VAL A 348 10.88 23.49 7.29
N ALA A 349 10.83 23.57 5.97
CA ALA A 349 10.83 22.38 5.11
C ALA A 349 12.13 21.55 5.25
N TRP A 350 13.28 22.19 5.40
CA TRP A 350 14.54 21.51 5.68
C TRP A 350 14.52 20.83 7.05
N ALA A 351 14.10 21.55 8.10
CA ALA A 351 14.01 21.00 9.44
C ALA A 351 13.07 19.79 9.50
N GLY A 352 11.89 19.90 8.89
CA GLY A 352 10.93 18.79 8.81
C GLY A 352 11.46 17.58 8.04
N THR A 353 12.20 17.81 6.95
CA THR A 353 12.82 16.72 6.17
C THR A 353 14.00 16.08 6.93
N ALA A 354 14.75 16.87 7.69
CA ALA A 354 15.80 16.35 8.57
C ALA A 354 15.21 15.47 9.68
N VAL A 355 14.12 15.93 10.34
CA VAL A 355 13.39 15.11 11.31
C VAL A 355 12.89 13.82 10.68
N LEU A 356 12.25 13.91 9.50
CA LEU A 356 11.80 12.72 8.76
C LEU A 356 12.95 11.73 8.55
N LEU A 357 14.08 12.19 8.01
CA LEU A 357 15.24 11.34 7.76
C LEU A 357 15.85 10.76 9.03
N LEU A 358 15.96 11.53 10.11
CA LEU A 358 16.51 11.05 11.38
C LEU A 358 15.68 9.88 11.92
N PHE A 359 14.35 10.03 11.92
CA PHE A 359 13.44 8.98 12.36
C PHE A 359 13.42 7.79 11.40
N THR A 360 13.42 8.02 10.09
CA THR A 360 13.51 6.95 9.10
C THR A 360 14.83 6.19 9.22
N LEU A 361 15.98 6.84 9.38
CA LEU A 361 17.29 6.18 9.52
C LEU A 361 17.40 5.41 10.83
N PHE A 362 16.91 5.99 11.94
CA PHE A 362 16.82 5.30 13.22
C PHE A 362 15.99 4.03 13.10
N THR A 363 14.76 4.14 12.58
CA THR A 363 13.86 3.00 12.43
C THR A 363 14.33 2.02 11.37
N PHE A 364 14.98 2.47 10.29
CA PHE A 364 15.65 1.60 9.34
C PHE A 364 16.67 0.71 10.06
N ARG A 365 17.53 1.30 10.89
CA ARG A 365 18.52 0.55 11.65
C ARG A 365 17.91 -0.48 12.60
N GLN A 366 16.77 -0.18 13.22
CA GLN A 366 16.10 -1.08 14.19
C GLN A 366 15.22 -2.14 13.52
N GLU A 367 14.44 -1.75 12.52
CA GLU A 367 13.29 -2.51 12.03
C GLU A 367 13.43 -3.00 10.58
N SER A 368 14.35 -2.44 9.80
CA SER A 368 14.49 -2.80 8.38
C SER A 368 14.93 -4.26 8.21
N PRO A 369 14.25 -5.03 7.35
CA PRO A 369 14.71 -6.35 6.91
C PRO A 369 15.75 -6.27 5.78
N LEU A 370 16.24 -5.08 5.39
CA LEU A 370 17.34 -4.91 4.42
C LEU A 370 18.72 -4.97 5.09
N PRO A 371 19.80 -5.23 4.33
CA PRO A 371 21.16 -5.11 4.83
C PRO A 371 21.37 -3.81 5.65
N LEU A 372 22.16 -3.91 6.73
CA LEU A 372 22.39 -2.87 7.75
C LEU A 372 21.25 -2.69 8.79
N GLY A 373 20.05 -3.22 8.52
CA GLY A 373 18.97 -3.30 9.51
C GLY A 373 19.17 -4.43 10.53
N LYS A 374 18.73 -4.23 11.77
CA LYS A 374 18.78 -5.24 12.85
C LYS A 374 17.93 -6.48 12.56
N LYS A 375 16.87 -6.34 11.76
CA LYS A 375 15.99 -7.45 11.37
C LYS A 375 16.42 -8.13 10.07
N PHE A 376 17.57 -7.75 9.50
CA PHE A 376 18.17 -8.49 8.40
C PHE A 376 18.65 -9.85 8.90
N ILE A 377 18.20 -10.92 8.25
CA ILE A 377 18.59 -12.30 8.57
C ILE A 377 19.37 -12.83 7.36
N PRO A 378 20.71 -12.80 7.36
CA PRO A 378 21.53 -13.11 6.18
C PRO A 378 21.28 -14.50 5.62
N ILE A 379 21.08 -15.50 6.50
CA ILE A 379 20.89 -16.90 6.12
C ILE A 379 19.69 -17.11 5.18
N ARG A 380 18.68 -16.23 5.21
CA ARG A 380 17.52 -16.27 4.29
C ARG A 380 17.88 -16.00 2.83
N TYR A 381 19.05 -15.42 2.58
CA TYR A 381 19.48 -14.98 1.26
C TYR A 381 20.73 -15.74 0.76
N GLU A 382 21.25 -16.66 1.57
CA GLU A 382 22.45 -17.43 1.28
C GLU A 382 22.11 -18.71 0.50
N ILE A 383 22.58 -18.79 -0.75
CA ILE A 383 22.36 -19.96 -1.61
C ILE A 383 23.45 -21.01 -1.31
N ILE A 384 23.09 -22.04 -0.54
CA ILE A 384 23.94 -23.20 -0.27
C ILE A 384 23.78 -24.28 -1.36
N GLU A 385 24.69 -25.26 -1.37
CA GLU A 385 24.69 -26.37 -2.34
C GLU A 385 23.36 -27.15 -2.34
N HIS A 386 22.75 -27.36 -1.17
CA HIS A 386 21.45 -28.02 -1.06
C HIS A 386 20.33 -27.31 -1.87
N HIS A 387 20.34 -25.96 -1.90
CA HIS A 387 19.36 -25.22 -2.71
C HIS A 387 19.58 -25.41 -4.21
N LYS A 388 20.84 -25.56 -4.64
CA LYS A 388 21.17 -25.81 -6.05
C LYS A 388 20.72 -27.20 -6.48
N LEU A 389 20.97 -28.21 -5.64
CA LEU A 389 20.51 -29.59 -5.86
C LEU A 389 18.99 -29.69 -5.95
N ALA A 390 18.24 -28.87 -5.21
CA ALA A 390 16.78 -28.85 -5.27
C ALA A 390 16.21 -28.13 -6.52
N ALA A 391 17.04 -27.37 -7.25
CA ALA A 391 16.64 -26.61 -8.44
C ALA A 391 16.98 -27.31 -9.76
N GLU A 392 17.83 -28.35 -9.71
CA GLU A 392 18.11 -29.30 -10.80
C GLU A 392 17.00 -30.37 -10.87
#